data_AF-A0A7J7NQ41-F1
#
_entry.id   AF-A0A7J7NQ41-F1
#
_cell.length_a   1.000
_cell.length_b   1.000
_cell.length_c   1.000
_cell.angle_alpha   90.00
_cell.angle_beta   90.00
_cell.angle_gamma   90.00
#
_symmetry.space_group_name_H-M   'P 1'
#
loop_
_entity.id
_entity.type
_entity.pdbx_description
1 polymer ?
#
loop_
_entity_poly.entity_id
_entity_poly.type
_entity_poly.pdbx_seq_one_letter_code
_entity_poly.pdbx_strand_id
1 'polypeptide(L)'
;MFFGRVLDAFHEFFQEDGERVERTVSSLKNHWSDMNRGCKVYKTCLKSVMQDPIGSIQQENLDDAAKTMYEARGKGKWSYKDAYEVLSAYQCWKILQDQHPDTLARNVRMEQTSNSSLGTSTPATPDTPISFNNDSPVLVTDEETERPGGVKSAKQKERNEIRQNRLIERQNALISHLDRIDKKKEEYIAERDKKKEKRDARIIELRERKTKAVVNLEAQFQTQNDQKVMAIDMSTLDDTQRIYWEAQRNVVMARLF
;
A
#
# COMPACT_ATOMS: atom_id res chain seq x y z
N MET A 1 -17.25 19.06 -1.29
CA MET A 1 -17.84 17.70 -1.48
C MET A 1 -17.25 16.74 -0.46
N PHE A 2 -18.02 15.77 0.03
CA PHE A 2 -17.59 14.76 0.99
C PHE A 2 -16.33 13.99 0.53
N PHE A 3 -16.25 13.64 -0.76
CA PHE A 3 -15.14 12.87 -1.33
C PHE A 3 -13.82 13.63 -1.43
N GLY A 4 -13.87 14.94 -1.71
CA GLY A 4 -12.71 15.80 -1.63
C GLY A 4 -12.12 15.79 -0.21
N ARG A 5 -12.97 15.88 0.82
CA ARG A 5 -12.53 15.82 2.22
C ARG A 5 -11.91 14.48 2.62
N VAL A 6 -12.44 13.36 2.11
CA VAL A 6 -11.87 12.02 2.35
C VAL A 6 -10.51 11.89 1.67
N LEU A 7 -10.36 12.43 0.45
CA LEU A 7 -9.09 12.43 -0.29
C LEU A 7 -8.05 13.33 0.38
N ASP A 8 -8.44 14.54 0.79
CA ASP A 8 -7.57 15.50 1.48
C ASP A 8 -7.08 14.94 2.81
N ALA A 9 -7.99 14.37 3.62
CA ALA A 9 -7.63 13.69 4.86
C ALA A 9 -6.73 12.46 4.64
N PHE A 10 -6.92 11.74 3.53
CA PHE A 10 -6.04 10.63 3.15
C PHE A 10 -4.66 11.14 2.70
N HIS A 11 -4.58 12.28 2.01
CA HIS A 11 -3.30 12.86 1.60
C HIS A 11 -2.50 13.41 2.77
N GLU A 12 -3.15 14.14 3.68
CA GLU A 12 -2.57 14.65 4.91
C GLU A 12 -2.03 13.49 5.77
N PHE A 13 -2.77 12.37 5.83
CA PHE A 13 -2.36 11.15 6.53
C PHE A 13 -1.09 10.48 5.98
N PHE A 14 -0.75 10.67 4.70
CA PHE A 14 0.45 10.08 4.09
C PHE A 14 1.63 11.07 3.97
N GLN A 15 1.46 12.33 4.38
CA GLN A 15 2.48 13.38 4.22
C GLN A 15 3.25 13.75 5.50
N GLU A 16 2.75 13.44 6.71
CA GLU A 16 3.47 13.82 7.95
C GLU A 16 3.48 12.73 9.05
N ASP A 17 4.61 12.65 9.76
CA ASP A 17 4.86 11.87 10.98
C ASP A 17 4.11 12.44 12.21
N GLY A 18 2.80 12.67 12.08
CA GLY A 18 1.94 13.19 13.16
C GLY A 18 1.36 12.09 14.06
N GLU A 19 1.35 12.34 15.36
CA GLU A 19 0.78 11.49 16.43
C GLU A 19 -0.63 10.95 16.08
N ARG A 20 -0.80 9.62 16.18
CA ARG A 20 -1.93 8.90 15.58
C ARG A 20 -3.04 8.58 16.58
N VAL A 21 -4.28 8.88 16.20
CA VAL A 21 -5.47 8.24 16.76
C VAL A 21 -5.86 7.05 15.87
N GLU A 22 -5.51 5.83 16.28
CA GLU A 22 -5.68 4.58 15.51
C GLU A 22 -7.10 4.33 14.96
N ARG A 23 -8.12 4.82 15.69
CA ARG A 23 -9.54 4.65 15.32
C ARG A 23 -9.92 5.40 14.04
N THR A 24 -9.41 6.61 13.86
CA THR A 24 -9.70 7.46 12.69
C THR A 24 -9.02 6.91 11.44
N VAL A 25 -7.82 6.35 11.60
CA VAL A 25 -7.04 5.72 10.52
C VAL A 25 -7.75 4.52 9.92
N SER A 26 -8.31 3.66 10.78
CA SER A 26 -9.01 2.45 10.34
C SER A 26 -10.30 2.79 9.58
N SER A 27 -11.05 3.78 10.06
CA SER A 27 -12.25 4.27 9.39
C SER A 27 -11.94 4.86 8.00
N LEU A 28 -10.89 5.68 7.91
CA LEU A 28 -10.47 6.30 6.66
C LEU A 28 -9.98 5.26 5.63
N LYS A 29 -9.19 4.26 6.07
CA LYS A 29 -8.76 3.14 5.22
C LYS A 29 -9.93 2.30 4.71
N ASN A 30 -10.94 2.06 5.54
CA ASN A 30 -12.12 1.31 5.15
C ASN A 30 -12.95 2.09 4.11
N HIS A 31 -13.23 3.37 4.37
CA HIS A 31 -13.94 4.25 3.43
C HIS A 31 -13.21 4.35 2.09
N TRP A 32 -11.88 4.50 2.13
CA TRP A 32 -11.05 4.50 0.92
C TRP A 32 -11.14 3.19 0.16
N SER A 33 -11.06 2.05 0.86
CA SER A 33 -11.10 0.72 0.24
C SER A 33 -12.46 0.46 -0.41
N ASP A 34 -13.55 0.81 0.26
CA ASP A 34 -14.91 0.68 -0.26
C ASP A 34 -15.15 1.58 -1.48
N MET A 35 -14.66 2.81 -1.42
CA MET A 35 -14.72 3.76 -2.54
C MET A 35 -13.92 3.25 -3.74
N ASN A 36 -12.70 2.77 -3.53
CA ASN A 36 -11.86 2.24 -4.60
C ASN A 36 -12.46 0.97 -5.21
N ARG A 37 -13.05 0.08 -4.39
CA ARG A 37 -13.79 -1.10 -4.87
C ARG A 37 -14.94 -0.69 -5.79
N GLY A 38 -15.76 0.27 -5.38
CA GLY A 38 -16.86 0.77 -6.20
C GLY A 38 -16.39 1.40 -7.50
N CYS A 39 -15.34 2.23 -7.45
CA CYS A 39 -14.78 2.85 -8.65
C CYS A 39 -14.19 1.83 -9.65
N LYS A 40 -13.57 0.74 -9.16
CA LYS A 40 -13.07 -0.36 -10.02
C LYS A 40 -14.20 -1.12 -10.70
N VAL A 41 -15.30 -1.38 -9.99
CA VAL A 41 -16.47 -2.04 -10.55
C VAL A 41 -17.15 -1.13 -11.58
N TYR A 42 -17.28 0.17 -11.31
CA TYR A 42 -17.78 1.16 -12.26
C TYR A 42 -16.91 1.23 -13.52
N LYS A 43 -15.58 1.30 -13.38
CA LYS A 43 -14.63 1.26 -14.51
C LYS A 43 -14.79 0.01 -15.38
N THR A 44 -15.09 -1.13 -14.76
CA THR A 44 -15.36 -2.39 -15.49
C THR A 44 -16.70 -2.32 -16.24
N CYS A 45 -17.73 -1.73 -15.63
CA CYS A 45 -19.03 -1.52 -16.30
C CYS A 45 -18.87 -0.57 -17.49
N LEU A 46 -18.17 0.55 -17.31
CA LEU A 46 -17.88 1.51 -18.37
C LEU A 46 -17.11 0.86 -19.53
N LYS A 47 -16.09 0.03 -19.24
CA LYS A 47 -15.41 -0.77 -20.28
C LYS A 47 -16.32 -1.75 -21.00
N SER A 48 -17.28 -2.35 -20.30
CA SER A 48 -18.21 -3.32 -20.88
C SER A 48 -19.16 -2.62 -21.86
N VAL A 49 -19.74 -1.49 -21.44
CA VAL A 49 -20.60 -0.66 -22.30
C VAL A 49 -19.83 -0.14 -23.53
N MET A 50 -18.56 0.24 -23.36
CA MET A 50 -17.70 0.67 -24.48
C MET A 50 -17.32 -0.45 -25.45
N GLN A 51 -17.42 -1.72 -25.04
CA GLN A 51 -17.07 -2.89 -25.85
C GLN A 51 -18.28 -3.52 -26.54
N ASP A 52 -19.51 -3.08 -26.22
CA ASP A 52 -20.71 -3.59 -26.86
C ASP A 52 -20.79 -3.10 -28.33
N PRO A 53 -20.97 -4.01 -29.31
CA PRO A 53 -20.88 -3.70 -30.74
C PRO A 53 -22.18 -3.11 -31.31
N ILE A 54 -22.82 -2.16 -30.60
CA ILE A 54 -23.99 -1.44 -31.10
C ILE A 54 -23.72 0.06 -31.02
N GLY A 55 -23.26 0.61 -32.14
CA GLY A 55 -22.93 2.02 -32.34
C GLY A 55 -24.14 2.97 -32.28
N SER A 56 -24.78 3.09 -31.12
CA SER A 56 -25.88 4.05 -30.88
C SER A 56 -25.74 4.85 -29.58
N ILE A 57 -24.75 4.57 -28.74
CA ILE A 57 -24.63 5.21 -27.44
C ILE A 57 -23.75 6.47 -27.57
N GLN A 58 -24.38 7.64 -27.69
CA GLN A 58 -23.76 8.96 -27.52
C GLN A 58 -22.98 8.99 -26.19
N GLN A 59 -21.90 9.79 -26.09
CA GLN A 59 -21.04 9.86 -24.89
C GLN A 59 -21.84 10.04 -23.57
N GLU A 60 -22.91 10.82 -23.62
CA GLU A 60 -23.86 11.07 -22.53
C GLU A 60 -24.67 9.83 -22.10
N ASN A 61 -24.95 8.91 -23.02
CA ASN A 61 -25.68 7.66 -22.74
C ASN A 61 -24.76 6.53 -22.23
N LEU A 62 -23.43 6.65 -22.37
CA LEU A 62 -22.46 5.65 -21.90
C LEU A 62 -22.41 5.61 -20.37
N ASP A 63 -22.39 6.79 -19.75
CA ASP A 63 -22.34 6.91 -18.29
C ASP A 63 -23.64 6.42 -17.64
N ASP A 64 -24.79 6.76 -18.23
CA ASP A 64 -26.10 6.30 -17.76
C ASP A 64 -26.25 4.77 -17.91
N ALA A 65 -25.80 4.20 -19.03
CA ALA A 65 -25.77 2.75 -19.22
C ALA A 65 -24.82 2.03 -18.25
N ALA A 66 -23.62 2.59 -18.02
CA ALA A 66 -22.66 2.05 -17.06
C ALA A 66 -23.19 2.12 -15.63
N LYS A 67 -23.93 3.18 -15.29
CA LYS A 67 -24.63 3.35 -14.02
C LYS A 67 -25.73 2.32 -13.85
N THR A 68 -26.59 2.12 -14.84
CA THR A 68 -27.64 1.08 -14.78
C THR A 68 -27.03 -0.32 -14.60
N MET A 69 -25.94 -0.63 -15.31
CA MET A 69 -25.22 -1.90 -15.12
C MET A 69 -24.62 -2.04 -13.72
N TYR A 70 -24.09 -0.94 -13.17
CA TYR A 70 -23.50 -0.93 -11.84
C TYR A 70 -24.56 -1.11 -10.75
N GLU A 71 -25.68 -0.39 -10.84
CA GLU A 71 -26.83 -0.49 -9.93
C GLU A 71 -27.46 -1.88 -10.00
N ALA A 72 -27.52 -2.51 -11.18
CA ALA A 72 -27.95 -3.90 -11.32
C ALA A 72 -27.03 -4.92 -10.63
N ARG A 73 -25.74 -4.58 -10.46
CA ARG A 73 -24.74 -5.43 -9.78
C ARG A 73 -24.66 -5.20 -8.27
N GLY A 74 -25.33 -4.19 -7.71
CA GLY A 74 -25.19 -3.78 -6.32
C GLY A 74 -26.51 -3.57 -5.56
N LYS A 75 -26.53 -3.86 -4.26
CA LYS A 75 -27.69 -3.63 -3.37
C LYS A 75 -27.72 -2.23 -2.75
N GLY A 76 -27.46 -1.15 -3.50
CA GLY A 76 -27.44 0.17 -2.86
C GLY A 76 -27.36 1.38 -3.79
N LYS A 77 -28.14 2.40 -3.45
CA LYS A 77 -28.06 3.78 -3.97
C LYS A 77 -26.77 4.43 -3.47
N TRP A 78 -25.66 4.22 -4.16
CA TRP A 78 -24.41 4.92 -3.85
C TRP A 78 -23.94 5.66 -5.10
N SER A 79 -23.81 6.98 -5.02
CA SER A 79 -23.45 7.86 -6.14
C SER A 79 -21.96 7.75 -6.45
N TYR A 80 -21.59 6.75 -7.26
CA TYR A 80 -20.19 6.54 -7.67
C TYR A 80 -19.74 7.50 -8.80
N LYS A 81 -20.66 8.24 -9.42
CA LYS A 81 -20.34 9.27 -10.42
C LYS A 81 -19.48 10.38 -9.80
N ASP A 82 -19.94 10.96 -8.70
CA ASP A 82 -19.23 12.03 -8.00
C ASP A 82 -17.87 11.57 -7.46
N ALA A 83 -17.76 10.30 -7.03
CA ALA A 83 -16.50 9.74 -6.59
C ALA A 83 -15.54 9.46 -7.75
N TYR A 84 -16.02 8.93 -8.88
CA TYR A 84 -15.19 8.61 -10.04
C TYR A 84 -14.69 9.87 -10.76
N GLU A 85 -15.54 10.87 -10.96
CA GLU A 85 -15.15 12.15 -11.56
C GLU A 85 -14.09 12.86 -10.72
N VAL A 86 -14.31 12.93 -9.39
CA VAL A 86 -13.34 13.50 -8.45
C VAL A 86 -12.05 12.70 -8.52
N LEU A 87 -12.07 11.38 -8.34
CA LEU A 87 -10.86 10.56 -8.26
C LEU A 87 -10.07 10.46 -9.57
N SER A 88 -10.75 10.40 -10.72
CA SER A 88 -10.10 10.30 -12.04
C SER A 88 -9.32 11.56 -12.43
N ALA A 89 -9.71 12.71 -11.88
CA ALA A 89 -9.03 13.99 -12.07
C ALA A 89 -7.70 14.09 -11.29
N TYR A 90 -7.50 13.32 -10.22
CA TYR A 90 -6.28 13.40 -9.42
C TYR A 90 -5.19 12.41 -9.86
N GLN A 91 -4.02 12.94 -10.23
CA GLN A 91 -2.83 12.17 -10.63
C GLN A 91 -2.39 11.14 -9.58
N CYS A 92 -2.59 11.45 -8.29
CA CYS A 92 -2.24 10.58 -7.17
C CYS A 92 -3.07 9.30 -7.14
N TRP A 93 -4.34 9.31 -7.58
CA TRP A 93 -5.17 8.11 -7.62
C TRP A 93 -4.66 7.10 -8.65
N LYS A 94 -4.12 7.58 -9.78
CA LYS A 94 -3.44 6.74 -10.77
C LYS A 94 -2.15 6.13 -10.19
N ILE A 95 -1.34 6.94 -9.50
CA ILE A 95 -0.10 6.50 -8.85
C ILE A 95 -0.38 5.46 -7.74
N LEU A 96 -1.47 5.63 -6.99
CA LEU A 96 -1.88 4.72 -5.91
C LEU A 96 -2.49 3.40 -6.43
N GLN A 97 -3.16 3.41 -7.59
CA GLN A 97 -3.58 2.18 -8.27
C GLN A 97 -2.38 1.30 -8.64
N ASP A 98 -1.27 1.92 -9.04
CA ASP A 98 -0.04 1.21 -9.44
C ASP A 98 0.79 0.73 -8.23
N GLN A 99 0.72 1.43 -7.08
CA GLN A 99 1.51 1.10 -5.89
C GLN A 99 0.85 0.06 -4.97
N HIS A 100 -0.47 -0.10 -5.01
CA HIS A 100 -1.21 -1.04 -4.15
C HIS A 100 -2.28 -1.86 -4.90
N PRO A 101 -1.88 -2.82 -5.75
CA PRO A 101 -2.82 -3.74 -6.40
C PRO A 101 -3.49 -4.73 -5.43
N ASP A 102 -2.84 -5.04 -4.29
CA ASP A 102 -3.09 -6.25 -3.48
C ASP A 102 -3.94 -6.09 -2.19
N THR A 103 -4.55 -4.93 -1.92
CA THR A 103 -5.49 -4.82 -0.78
C THR A 103 -6.81 -5.62 -0.98
N LEU A 104 -6.92 -6.39 -2.06
CA LEU A 104 -8.11 -7.12 -2.48
C LEU A 104 -8.17 -8.61 -2.09
N ALA A 105 -7.11 -9.22 -1.55
CA ALA A 105 -7.15 -10.66 -1.28
C ALA A 105 -7.68 -11.06 0.11
N ARG A 106 -7.80 -10.13 1.08
CA ARG A 106 -7.94 -10.52 2.49
C ARG A 106 -9.35 -10.57 3.10
N ASN A 107 -10.40 -10.08 2.43
CA ASN A 107 -11.71 -9.89 3.09
C ASN A 107 -12.88 -10.72 2.50
N VAL A 108 -12.63 -11.67 1.59
CA VAL A 108 -13.71 -12.53 1.02
C VAL A 108 -14.07 -13.71 1.95
N ARG A 109 -13.43 -13.87 3.12
CA ARG A 109 -13.64 -15.04 4.01
C ARG A 109 -14.30 -14.77 5.36
N MET A 110 -14.80 -13.56 5.64
CA MET A 110 -15.49 -13.25 6.89
C MET A 110 -16.92 -12.74 6.68
N GLU A 111 -17.71 -13.43 5.87
CA GLU A 111 -19.17 -13.30 5.92
C GLU A 111 -19.79 -14.68 5.68
N GLN A 112 -19.94 -15.46 6.75
CA GLN A 112 -20.99 -16.46 6.96
C GLN A 112 -20.70 -17.23 8.25
N THR A 113 -21.13 -16.70 9.40
CA THR A 113 -21.80 -17.44 10.49
C THR A 113 -22.28 -16.44 11.52
N SER A 114 -23.50 -15.93 11.33
CA SER A 114 -24.30 -15.35 12.41
C SER A 114 -25.75 -15.62 12.05
N ASN A 115 -26.29 -16.73 12.55
CA ASN A 115 -27.73 -16.90 12.73
C ASN A 115 -27.96 -17.82 13.94
N SER A 116 -28.36 -17.17 15.02
CA SER A 116 -29.36 -17.56 16.02
C SER A 116 -29.48 -19.04 16.44
N SER A 117 -29.24 -19.22 17.74
CA SER A 117 -29.81 -20.23 18.62
C SER A 117 -31.32 -20.48 18.43
N LEU A 118 -31.71 -21.76 18.30
CA LEU A 118 -32.95 -22.32 18.84
C LEU A 118 -32.61 -23.64 19.55
N GLY A 119 -32.89 -23.72 20.84
CA GLY A 119 -32.84 -24.96 21.60
C GLY A 119 -34.10 -25.79 21.39
N THR A 120 -34.02 -27.11 21.58
CA THR A 120 -35.12 -28.00 22.02
C THR A 120 -34.53 -29.36 22.45
N SER A 121 -34.64 -29.64 23.76
CA SER A 121 -34.95 -30.90 24.46
C SER A 121 -34.09 -32.18 24.34
N THR A 122 -33.57 -32.61 25.50
CA THR A 122 -33.30 -34.00 25.96
C THR A 122 -34.63 -34.79 26.12
N PRO A 123 -34.66 -36.15 26.19
CA PRO A 123 -34.13 -36.99 27.31
C PRO A 123 -33.47 -38.32 26.82
N ALA A 124 -32.92 -39.28 27.57
CA ALA A 124 -33.01 -39.73 28.96
C ALA A 124 -31.76 -40.57 29.38
N THR A 125 -31.48 -40.59 30.69
CA THR A 125 -30.53 -41.37 31.52
C THR A 125 -30.92 -42.88 31.62
N PRO A 126 -30.19 -43.83 32.32
CA PRO A 126 -29.59 -43.70 33.67
C PRO A 126 -28.27 -44.45 34.03
N ASP A 127 -27.61 -43.93 35.09
CA ASP A 127 -26.96 -44.53 36.28
C ASP A 127 -26.02 -45.74 36.15
N THR A 128 -24.88 -45.87 36.85
CA THR A 128 -24.61 -45.62 38.29
C THR A 128 -23.07 -45.50 38.57
N PRO A 129 -22.65 -45.07 39.78
CA PRO A 129 -21.28 -44.65 40.14
C PRO A 129 -20.51 -45.72 40.94
N ILE A 130 -19.22 -45.48 41.26
CA ILE A 130 -18.62 -45.68 42.61
C ILE A 130 -17.14 -45.22 42.63
N SER A 131 -16.85 -44.42 43.65
CA SER A 131 -15.57 -43.91 44.16
C SER A 131 -14.75 -45.02 44.87
N PHE A 132 -13.42 -44.90 44.98
CA PHE A 132 -12.65 -44.88 46.24
C PHE A 132 -11.12 -45.01 46.04
N ASN A 133 -10.40 -44.39 46.97
CA ASN A 133 -8.97 -44.08 47.04
C ASN A 133 -8.01 -45.26 47.30
N ASN A 134 -6.71 -44.93 47.11
CA ASN A 134 -5.50 -45.36 47.83
C ASN A 134 -4.99 -46.81 47.68
N ASP A 135 -3.81 -46.97 47.07
CA ASP A 135 -2.53 -47.15 47.79
C ASP A 135 -1.37 -47.37 46.80
N SER A 136 -0.26 -46.66 47.04
CA SER A 136 1.10 -47.01 46.57
C SER A 136 1.82 -47.76 47.73
N PRO A 137 3.00 -48.39 47.57
CA PRO A 137 3.85 -48.60 46.39
C PRO A 137 4.36 -50.06 46.23
N VAL A 138 4.72 -50.52 45.03
CA VAL A 138 5.71 -51.61 44.89
C VAL A 138 6.68 -51.30 43.75
N LEU A 139 7.94 -51.21 44.14
CA LEU A 139 9.13 -51.11 43.31
C LEU A 139 9.39 -52.48 42.67
N VAL A 140 9.31 -52.58 41.34
CA VAL A 140 9.90 -53.68 40.59
C VAL A 140 10.78 -53.06 39.50
N THR A 141 12.07 -53.00 39.79
CA THR A 141 13.12 -52.86 38.77
C THR A 141 13.16 -54.17 38.01
N ASP A 142 12.51 -54.23 36.85
CA ASP A 142 12.69 -55.31 35.89
C ASP A 142 13.57 -54.80 34.75
N GLU A 143 14.77 -55.35 34.67
CA GLU A 143 15.65 -55.23 33.52
C GLU A 143 14.89 -55.74 32.29
N GLU A 144 14.53 -54.83 31.38
CA GLU A 144 13.97 -55.16 30.07
C GLU A 144 15.02 -55.91 29.24
N THR A 145 15.10 -57.21 29.47
CA THR A 145 15.60 -58.16 28.48
C THR A 145 14.60 -58.17 27.33
N GLU A 146 14.87 -57.34 26.31
CA GLU A 146 14.10 -57.29 25.06
C GLU A 146 14.06 -58.69 24.43
N ARG A 147 12.97 -59.42 24.67
CA ARG A 147 12.62 -60.61 23.88
C ARG A 147 12.50 -60.18 22.42
N PRO A 148 13.03 -60.95 21.45
CA PRO A 148 12.97 -60.58 20.05
C PRO A 148 11.51 -60.34 19.65
N GLY A 149 11.20 -59.08 19.35
CA GLY A 149 9.86 -58.65 19.02
C GLY A 149 9.32 -59.52 17.90
N GLY A 150 8.17 -60.17 18.13
CA GLY A 150 7.57 -61.05 17.14
C GLY A 150 7.43 -60.33 15.80
N VAL A 151 7.53 -61.07 14.69
CA VAL A 151 7.55 -60.58 13.29
C VAL A 151 6.49 -59.50 12.99
N LYS A 152 5.35 -59.51 13.69
CA LYS A 152 4.28 -58.50 13.59
C LYS A 152 4.66 -57.12 14.17
N SER A 153 5.42 -57.07 15.27
CA SER A 153 5.89 -55.84 15.91
C SER A 153 6.96 -55.13 15.05
N ALA A 154 7.93 -55.89 14.53
CA ALA A 154 8.95 -55.36 13.62
C ALA A 154 8.34 -54.74 12.35
N LYS A 155 7.36 -55.44 11.74
CA LYS A 155 6.63 -54.94 10.56
C LYS A 155 5.80 -53.67 10.84
N GLN A 156 5.29 -53.51 12.06
CA GLN A 156 4.54 -52.31 12.45
C GLN A 156 5.47 -51.12 12.68
N LYS A 157 6.65 -51.35 13.28
CA LYS A 157 7.68 -50.31 13.46
C LYS A 157 8.17 -49.78 12.11
N GLU A 158 8.49 -50.67 11.17
CA GLU A 158 8.88 -50.32 9.80
C GLU A 158 7.80 -49.47 9.08
N ARG A 159 6.52 -49.85 9.20
CA ARG A 159 5.40 -49.06 8.63
C ARG A 159 5.29 -47.67 9.26
N ASN A 160 5.50 -47.55 10.56
CA ASN A 160 5.48 -46.28 11.25
C ASN A 160 6.67 -45.39 10.85
N GLU A 161 7.87 -45.96 10.71
CA GLU A 161 9.06 -45.24 10.24
C GLU A 161 8.88 -44.73 8.80
N ILE A 162 8.34 -45.55 7.89
CA ILE A 162 8.01 -45.11 6.52
C ILE A 162 7.01 -43.96 6.55
N ARG A 163 5.99 -44.02 7.42
CA ARG A 163 4.98 -42.96 7.55
C ARG A 163 5.60 -41.67 8.09
N GLN A 164 6.51 -41.76 9.05
CA GLN A 164 7.24 -40.61 9.59
C GLN A 164 8.17 -40.00 8.55
N ASN A 165 8.94 -40.80 7.83
CA ASN A 165 9.83 -40.32 6.76
C ASN A 165 9.06 -39.59 5.66
N ARG A 166 7.88 -40.10 5.26
CA ARG A 166 6.99 -39.40 4.32
C ARG A 166 6.46 -38.06 4.85
N LEU A 167 6.23 -37.96 6.16
CA LEU A 167 5.79 -36.72 6.79
C LEU A 167 6.93 -35.68 6.81
N ILE A 168 8.13 -36.10 7.18
CA ILE A 168 9.35 -35.27 7.19
C ILE A 168 9.66 -34.79 5.77
N GLU A 169 9.58 -35.65 4.76
CA GLU A 169 9.81 -35.27 3.36
C GLU A 169 8.81 -34.22 2.88
N ARG A 170 7.52 -34.37 3.22
CA ARG A 170 6.50 -33.34 2.93
C ARG A 170 6.77 -32.03 3.65
N GLN A 171 7.21 -32.09 4.91
CA GLN A 171 7.55 -30.90 5.69
C GLN A 171 8.75 -30.17 5.09
N ASN A 172 9.80 -30.89 4.70
CA ASN A 172 10.98 -30.34 4.05
C ASN A 172 10.65 -29.72 2.68
N ALA A 173 9.77 -30.36 1.91
CA ALA A 173 9.28 -29.80 0.65
C ALA A 173 8.51 -28.49 0.86
N LEU A 174 7.70 -28.40 1.91
CA LEU A 174 6.98 -27.18 2.27
C LEU A 174 7.94 -26.06 2.71
N ILE A 175 8.93 -26.37 3.55
CA ILE A 175 9.95 -25.41 3.99
C ILE A 175 10.72 -24.87 2.78
N SER A 176 11.21 -25.74 1.89
CA SER A 176 11.90 -25.31 0.68
C SER A 176 11.03 -24.46 -0.24
N HIS A 177 9.72 -24.73 -0.30
CA HIS A 177 8.80 -23.90 -1.07
C HIS A 177 8.61 -22.51 -0.44
N LEU A 178 8.52 -22.41 0.89
CA LEU A 178 8.44 -21.14 1.60
C LEU A 178 9.72 -20.31 1.41
N ASP A 179 10.90 -20.92 1.53
CA ASP A 179 12.18 -20.25 1.28
C ASP A 179 12.26 -19.66 -0.13
N ARG A 180 11.75 -20.38 -1.14
CA ARG A 180 11.69 -19.87 -2.52
C ARG A 180 10.74 -18.68 -2.66
N ILE A 181 9.62 -18.68 -1.93
CA ILE A 181 8.69 -17.56 -1.92
C ILE A 181 9.34 -16.33 -1.29
N ASP A 182 9.99 -16.50 -0.13
CA ASP A 182 10.59 -15.39 0.59
C ASP A 182 11.78 -14.81 -0.15
N LYS A 183 12.63 -15.67 -0.74
CA LYS A 183 13.69 -15.22 -1.66
C LYS A 183 13.15 -14.39 -2.82
N LYS A 184 12.06 -14.83 -3.47
CA LYS A 184 11.42 -14.07 -4.56
C LYS A 184 10.85 -12.73 -4.09
N LYS A 185 10.31 -12.67 -2.86
CA LYS A 185 9.82 -11.41 -2.29
C LYS A 185 10.97 -10.45 -2.01
N GLU A 186 12.07 -10.92 -1.45
CA GLU A 186 13.27 -10.12 -1.20
C GLU A 186 13.85 -9.56 -2.51
N GLU A 187 13.97 -10.39 -3.55
CA GLU A 187 14.40 -9.97 -4.88
C GLU A 187 13.48 -8.89 -5.47
N TYR A 188 12.16 -9.06 -5.33
CA TYR A 188 11.18 -8.08 -5.80
C TYR A 188 11.28 -6.75 -5.04
N ILE A 189 11.45 -6.79 -3.72
CA ILE A 189 11.64 -5.60 -2.88
C ILE A 189 12.93 -4.88 -3.27
N ALA A 190 14.04 -5.62 -3.42
CA ALA A 190 15.32 -5.06 -3.82
C ALA A 190 15.26 -4.39 -5.21
N GLU A 191 14.59 -5.01 -6.17
CA GLU A 191 14.41 -4.44 -7.52
C GLU A 191 13.54 -3.17 -7.49
N ARG A 192 12.48 -3.17 -6.67
CA ARG A 192 11.62 -2.00 -6.47
C ARG A 192 12.41 -0.85 -5.85
N ASP A 193 13.26 -1.13 -4.86
CA ASP A 193 14.01 -0.11 -4.13
C ASP A 193 15.14 0.46 -5.00
N LYS A 194 15.84 -0.36 -5.79
CA LYS A 194 16.76 0.11 -6.85
C LYS A 194 16.08 1.03 -7.86
N LYS A 195 14.83 0.74 -8.24
CA LYS A 195 14.04 1.62 -9.14
C LYS A 195 13.63 2.92 -8.47
N LYS A 196 13.35 2.92 -7.16
CA LYS A 196 13.06 4.15 -6.40
C LYS A 196 14.32 5.01 -6.31
N GLU A 197 15.44 4.44 -5.90
CA GLU A 197 16.72 5.14 -5.79
C GLU A 197 17.14 5.80 -7.12
N LYS A 198 17.01 5.09 -8.25
CA LYS A 198 17.27 5.67 -9.58
C LYS A 198 16.35 6.84 -9.92
N ARG A 199 15.08 6.79 -9.51
CA ARG A 199 14.12 7.89 -9.72
C ARG A 199 14.49 9.09 -8.85
N ASP A 200 14.81 8.85 -7.59
CA ASP A 200 15.15 9.91 -6.64
C ASP A 200 16.47 10.58 -7.02
N ALA A 201 17.49 9.82 -7.41
CA ALA A 201 18.75 10.35 -7.95
C ALA A 201 18.52 11.24 -9.17
N ARG A 202 17.64 10.83 -10.11
CA ARG A 202 17.30 11.65 -11.29
C ARG A 202 16.60 12.95 -10.92
N ILE A 203 15.74 12.93 -9.90
CA ILE A 203 15.04 14.12 -9.42
C ILE A 203 16.03 15.08 -8.78
N ILE A 204 16.95 14.58 -7.95
CA ILE A 204 17.99 15.39 -7.31
C ILE A 204 18.88 16.04 -8.37
N GLU A 205 19.37 15.26 -9.35
CA GLU A 205 20.19 15.78 -10.44
C GLU A 205 19.47 16.89 -11.24
N LEU A 206 18.18 16.70 -11.54
CA LEU A 206 17.40 17.70 -12.26
C LEU A 206 17.21 18.98 -11.43
N ARG A 207 16.99 18.85 -10.12
CA ARG A 207 16.89 20.00 -9.20
C ARG A 207 18.21 20.75 -9.12
N GLU A 208 19.32 20.05 -8.95
CA GLU A 208 20.65 20.68 -8.91
C GLU A 208 20.97 21.40 -10.22
N ARG A 209 20.67 20.78 -11.37
CA ARG A 209 20.85 21.42 -12.68
C ARG A 209 20.03 22.69 -12.81
N LYS A 210 18.76 22.68 -12.37
CA LYS A 210 17.89 23.86 -12.38
C LYS A 210 18.41 24.95 -11.45
N THR A 211 18.78 24.61 -10.22
CA THR A 211 19.32 25.57 -9.26
C THR A 211 20.61 26.20 -9.77
N LYS A 212 21.54 25.40 -10.31
CA LYS A 212 22.78 25.92 -10.92
C LYS A 212 22.49 26.84 -12.10
N ALA A 213 21.52 26.52 -12.95
CA ALA A 213 21.12 27.37 -14.07
C ALA A 213 20.55 28.71 -13.60
N VAL A 214 19.68 28.71 -12.58
CA VAL A 214 19.11 29.94 -12.00
C VAL A 214 20.20 30.80 -11.35
N VAL A 215 21.08 30.21 -10.54
CA VAL A 215 22.19 30.93 -9.91
C VAL A 215 23.14 31.53 -10.95
N ASN A 216 23.45 30.81 -12.02
CA ASN A 216 24.29 31.33 -13.10
C ASN A 216 23.61 32.47 -13.86
N LEU A 217 22.31 32.34 -14.16
CA LEU A 217 21.55 33.41 -14.82
C LEU A 217 21.50 34.67 -13.95
N GLU A 218 21.28 34.50 -12.65
CA GLU A 218 21.28 35.61 -11.68
C GLU A 218 22.66 36.28 -11.61
N ALA A 219 23.74 35.49 -11.54
CA ALA A 219 25.10 36.01 -11.54
C ALA A 219 25.42 36.80 -12.82
N GLN A 220 24.98 36.31 -13.99
CA GLN A 220 25.12 37.03 -15.26
C GLN A 220 24.31 38.33 -15.28
N PHE A 221 23.08 38.29 -14.79
CA PHE A 221 22.22 39.48 -14.70
C PHE A 221 22.82 40.54 -13.77
N GLN A 222 23.32 40.10 -12.61
CA GLN A 222 24.00 40.99 -11.66
C GLN A 222 25.26 41.59 -12.29
N THR A 223 26.08 40.79 -12.98
CA THR A 223 27.28 41.28 -13.68
C THR A 223 26.93 42.33 -14.73
N GLN A 224 25.86 42.12 -15.52
CA GLN A 224 25.42 43.10 -16.51
C GLN A 224 24.90 44.39 -15.86
N ASN A 225 24.19 44.30 -14.74
CA ASN A 225 23.73 45.48 -14.01
C ASN A 225 24.91 46.24 -13.41
N ASP A 226 25.86 45.54 -12.81
CA ASP A 226 27.08 46.13 -12.25
C ASP A 226 27.88 46.84 -13.35
N GLN A 227 28.03 46.24 -14.53
CA GLN A 227 28.64 46.88 -15.70
C GLN A 227 27.89 48.13 -16.14
N LYS A 228 26.55 48.11 -16.16
CA LYS A 228 25.74 49.31 -16.48
C LYS A 228 25.99 50.43 -15.48
N VAL A 229 25.98 50.14 -14.18
CA VAL A 229 26.26 51.12 -13.12
C VAL A 229 27.67 51.70 -13.28
N MET A 230 28.65 50.86 -13.58
CA MET A 230 30.02 51.29 -13.82
C MET A 230 30.18 52.09 -15.13
N ALA A 231 29.33 51.89 -16.14
CA ALA A 231 29.42 52.57 -17.43
C ALA A 231 28.69 53.92 -17.52
N ILE A 232 27.86 54.30 -16.54
CA ILE A 232 27.12 55.57 -16.55
C ILE A 232 28.08 56.76 -16.60
N ASP A 233 27.98 57.60 -17.63
CA ASP A 233 28.74 58.85 -17.66
C ASP A 233 28.18 59.84 -16.62
N MET A 234 29.07 60.39 -15.80
CA MET A 234 28.76 61.26 -14.67
C MET A 234 28.95 62.74 -15.01
N SER A 235 29.51 63.05 -16.19
CA SER A 235 29.90 64.39 -16.60
C SER A 235 28.71 65.32 -16.86
N THR A 236 27.56 64.76 -17.25
CA THR A 236 26.33 65.51 -17.59
C THR A 236 25.25 65.44 -16.52
N LEU A 237 25.52 64.79 -15.38
CA LEU A 237 24.55 64.59 -14.30
C LEU A 237 24.58 65.73 -13.28
N ASP A 238 23.40 66.07 -12.75
CA ASP A 238 23.23 67.00 -11.63
C ASP A 238 23.93 66.49 -10.37
N ASP A 239 24.34 67.40 -9.47
CA ASP A 239 25.14 67.05 -8.28
C ASP A 239 24.46 65.99 -7.38
N THR A 240 23.13 66.04 -7.24
CA THR A 240 22.34 65.05 -6.49
C THR A 240 22.35 63.68 -7.17
N GLN A 241 22.25 63.63 -8.50
CA GLN A 241 22.33 62.39 -9.26
C GLN A 241 23.75 61.81 -9.25
N ARG A 242 24.77 62.68 -9.26
CA ARG A 242 26.17 62.29 -9.19
C ARG A 242 26.47 61.56 -7.88
N ILE A 243 26.05 62.12 -6.75
CA ILE A 243 26.21 61.50 -5.43
C ILE A 243 25.52 60.12 -5.38
N TYR A 244 24.31 59.99 -5.93
CA TYR A 244 23.58 58.73 -5.96
C TYR A 244 24.32 57.63 -6.73
N TRP A 245 24.77 57.92 -7.95
CA TRP A 245 25.44 56.94 -8.80
C TRP A 245 26.86 56.62 -8.33
N GLU A 246 27.55 57.59 -7.72
CA GLU A 246 28.85 57.36 -7.07
C GLU A 246 28.73 56.39 -5.88
N ALA A 247 27.69 56.56 -5.04
CA ALA A 247 27.38 55.60 -3.98
C ALA A 247 27.08 54.20 -4.54
N GLN A 248 26.32 54.10 -5.63
CA GLN A 248 26.05 52.81 -6.29
C GLN A 248 27.31 52.15 -6.87
N ARG A 249 28.20 52.91 -7.51
CA ARG A 249 29.49 52.39 -7.98
C ARG A 249 30.36 51.87 -6.83
N ASN A 250 30.40 52.58 -5.71
CA ASN A 250 31.15 52.14 -4.53
C ASN A 250 30.60 50.83 -3.97
N VAL A 251 29.27 50.63 -3.97
CA VAL A 251 28.65 49.35 -3.59
C VAL A 251 29.04 48.22 -4.54
N VAL A 252 29.08 48.48 -5.85
CA VAL A 252 29.52 47.50 -6.85
C VAL A 252 31.01 47.16 -6.66
N MET A 253 31.86 48.17 -6.51
CA MET A 253 33.30 47.99 -6.30
C MET A 253 33.60 47.22 -5.00
N ALA A 254 32.88 47.51 -3.91
CA ALA A 254 33.03 46.79 -2.65
C ALA A 254 32.55 45.33 -2.68
N ARG A 255 31.81 44.91 -3.72
CA ARG A 255 31.49 43.48 -3.94
C ARG A 255 32.53 42.77 -4.80
N LEU A 256 33.26 43.52 -5.63
CA LEU A 256 34.26 42.98 -6.56
C LEU A 256 35.66 42.87 -5.94
N PHE A 257 35.94 43.65 -4.87
CA PHE A 257 37.20 43.70 -4.13
C PHE A 257 36.97 43.41 -2.65
#